data_AF-A0A2P8HP59-F1
#
_entry.id   AF-A0A2P8HP59-F1
#
_cell.length_a   1.000
_cell.length_b   1.000
_cell.length_c   1.000
_cell.angle_alpha   90.00
_cell.angle_beta   90.00
_cell.angle_gamma   90.00
#
_symmetry.space_group_name_H-M   'P 1'
#
loop_
_entity.id
_entity.type
_entity.pdbx_description
1 polymer ?
#
loop_
_entity_poly.entity_id
_entity_poly.type
_entity_poly.pdbx_seq_one_letter_code
_entity_poly.pdbx_strand_id
1 'polypeptide(L)'
;MKKYIILHFLCLLTIAMTSCKKYAEAPLLSHPAYLRVFNDMAYSVDFLHNGQGVPFLTFIMDPHTDAAGVADTGAIVGDFLGTRQLFSLSYPINEANSSSGQTTNDGRGGVVNLNPVNFEYPGNAHVLTAPAINGFDLSAWAQVPAGKHRILFVNRPQNNTSFPNLSATIRSNVLLDTTVNFEEGEVYTMEVVARDLDNNKYGLYLRREAFVHQSFEENKIYAGFVNLSGVQPRSSQYHFKPAFSDNVSIYYTYNIYDDIASDFKPLDPSYNPLPGYNNIYYTTLQTKMDTVIPYLALPMLPRNYFFRQDTLRTYLDKSVVLIGGGATRYGSMPHVRFDLADAANVGPTFPLICAGDPTIFNNYNVNTTYIKKFTPNLNLVVNTGNALHIYSTLNIMEMVYDRVYLMQIQRGFNEVPKN
;
A
#
# COMPACT_ATOMS: atom_id res chain seq x y z
N MET A 1 3.16 -28.58 -52.59
CA MET A 1 3.73 -28.02 -51.34
C MET A 1 3.28 -26.59 -51.03
N LYS A 2 3.36 -25.61 -51.95
CA LYS A 2 2.98 -24.20 -51.67
C LYS A 2 1.54 -23.96 -51.16
N LYS A 3 0.55 -24.76 -51.59
CA LYS A 3 -0.86 -24.62 -51.16
C LYS A 3 -1.11 -24.99 -49.69
N TYR A 4 -0.31 -25.90 -49.12
CA TYR A 4 -0.46 -26.32 -47.72
C TYR A 4 0.16 -25.33 -46.73
N ILE A 5 1.19 -24.59 -47.17
CA ILE A 5 1.83 -23.53 -46.36
C ILE A 5 0.86 -22.37 -46.12
N ILE A 6 0.11 -21.96 -47.14
CA ILE A 6 -0.89 -20.89 -47.02
C ILE A 6 -2.01 -21.29 -46.05
N LEU A 7 -2.46 -22.56 -46.11
CA LEU A 7 -3.49 -23.07 -45.19
C LEU A 7 -3.00 -23.13 -43.74
N HIS A 8 -1.75 -23.53 -43.50
CA HIS A 8 -1.16 -23.53 -42.16
C HIS A 8 -0.97 -22.10 -41.63
N PHE A 9 -0.56 -21.15 -42.48
CA PHE A 9 -0.44 -19.74 -42.11
C PHE A 9 -1.79 -19.13 -41.76
N LEU A 10 -2.85 -19.44 -42.52
CA LEU A 10 -4.20 -18.98 -42.22
C LEU A 10 -4.74 -19.58 -40.90
N CYS A 11 -4.50 -20.87 -40.63
CA CYS A 11 -4.87 -21.49 -39.36
C CYS A 11 -4.12 -20.89 -38.16
N LEU A 12 -2.83 -20.59 -38.31
CA LEU A 12 -2.05 -19.91 -37.28
C LEU A 12 -2.55 -18.47 -37.04
N LEU A 13 -2.95 -17.77 -38.10
CA LEU A 13 -3.51 -16.41 -38.01
C LEU A 13 -4.88 -16.41 -37.32
N THR A 14 -5.75 -17.39 -37.62
CA THR A 14 -7.06 -17.49 -36.96
C THR A 14 -6.94 -17.90 -35.49
N ILE A 15 -5.99 -18.77 -35.13
CA ILE A 15 -5.68 -19.09 -33.73
C ILE A 15 -5.08 -17.88 -32.99
N ALA A 16 -4.26 -17.06 -33.66
CA ALA A 16 -3.73 -15.82 -33.09
C ALA A 16 -4.81 -14.76 -32.87
N MET A 17 -5.85 -14.72 -33.71
CA MET A 17 -6.95 -13.75 -33.63
C MET A 17 -8.04 -14.14 -32.60
N THR A 18 -8.10 -15.40 -32.16
CA THR A 18 -9.05 -15.87 -31.14
C THR A 18 -8.52 -15.77 -29.70
N SER A 19 -7.26 -15.36 -29.50
CA SER A 19 -6.66 -15.28 -28.16
C SER A 19 -6.94 -13.98 -27.40
N CYS A 20 -7.58 -12.99 -28.03
CA CYS A 20 -8.03 -11.77 -27.33
C CYS A 20 -9.42 -11.99 -26.72
N LYS A 21 -9.48 -12.59 -25.53
CA LYS A 21 -10.71 -12.64 -24.75
C LYS A 21 -11.01 -11.23 -24.22
N LYS A 22 -11.84 -10.47 -24.93
CA LYS A 22 -12.47 -9.26 -24.38
C LYS A 22 -13.44 -9.71 -23.28
N TYR A 23 -13.11 -9.41 -22.03
CA TYR A 23 -14.03 -9.68 -20.93
C TYR A 23 -15.28 -8.81 -21.11
N ALA A 24 -16.45 -9.39 -20.87
CA ALA A 24 -17.66 -8.59 -20.77
C ALA A 24 -17.53 -7.70 -19.54
N GLU A 25 -17.65 -6.39 -19.72
CA GLU A 25 -17.71 -5.46 -18.60
C GLU A 25 -18.97 -5.76 -17.79
N ALA A 26 -18.81 -5.85 -16.47
CA ALA A 26 -19.97 -5.99 -15.60
C ALA A 26 -20.83 -4.71 -15.69
N PRO A 27 -22.16 -4.83 -15.56
CA PRO A 27 -23.02 -3.65 -15.58
C PRO A 27 -22.74 -2.75 -14.38
N LEU A 28 -22.75 -1.43 -14.61
CA LEU A 28 -22.60 -0.44 -13.54
C LEU A 28 -23.66 -0.65 -12.45
N LEU A 29 -23.25 -0.50 -11.19
CA LEU A 29 -24.16 -0.52 -10.05
C LEU A 29 -24.93 0.80 -10.00
N SER A 30 -26.24 0.75 -9.68
CA SER A 30 -27.09 1.95 -9.62
C SER A 30 -26.84 2.80 -8.37
N HIS A 31 -26.48 2.15 -7.25
CA HIS A 31 -26.20 2.79 -5.96
C HIS A 31 -24.88 2.25 -5.38
N PRO A 32 -23.73 2.58 -5.99
CA PRO A 32 -22.44 2.06 -5.54
C PRO A 32 -21.93 2.79 -4.30
N ALA A 33 -21.27 2.05 -3.41
CA ALA A 33 -20.18 2.54 -2.58
C ALA A 33 -18.86 2.02 -3.16
N TYR A 34 -17.71 2.52 -2.67
CA TYR A 34 -16.40 2.13 -3.18
C TYR A 34 -15.54 1.56 -2.06
N LEU A 35 -15.00 0.36 -2.24
CA LEU A 35 -14.29 -0.38 -1.20
C LEU A 35 -12.92 -0.87 -1.66
N ARG A 36 -11.92 -0.61 -0.82
CA ARG A 36 -10.61 -1.24 -0.87
C ARG A 36 -10.36 -2.01 0.42
N VAL A 37 -9.76 -3.20 0.33
CA VAL A 37 -9.54 -4.07 1.49
C VAL A 37 -8.08 -4.50 1.59
N PHE A 38 -7.48 -4.38 2.77
CA PHE A 38 -6.14 -4.85 3.07
C PHE A 38 -6.10 -5.87 4.22
N ASN A 39 -5.05 -6.68 4.21
CA ASN A 39 -4.66 -7.52 5.35
C ASN A 39 -3.42 -6.92 6.01
N ASP A 40 -3.65 -6.30 7.17
CA ASP A 40 -2.68 -5.51 7.96
C ASP A 40 -2.22 -6.25 9.20
N MET A 41 -2.52 -7.55 9.27
CA MET A 41 -2.08 -8.36 10.38
C MET A 41 -0.57 -8.48 10.36
N ALA A 42 0.06 -7.75 11.28
CA ALA A 42 1.49 -7.84 11.50
C ALA A 42 1.85 -9.27 11.90
N TYR A 43 2.78 -9.86 11.15
CA TYR A 43 3.37 -11.14 11.49
C TYR A 43 4.74 -10.91 12.12
N SER A 44 4.87 -11.25 13.40
CA SER A 44 6.16 -11.30 14.06
C SER A 44 6.54 -12.75 14.33
N VAL A 45 7.52 -13.27 13.58
CA VAL A 45 8.25 -14.45 14.04
C VAL A 45 9.04 -14.01 15.27
N ASP A 46 8.71 -14.55 16.42
CA ASP A 46 9.60 -14.55 17.57
C ASP A 46 9.65 -15.97 18.15
N PHE A 47 10.56 -16.20 19.10
CA PHE A 47 10.75 -17.51 19.70
C PHE A 47 9.54 -17.97 20.53
N LEU A 48 8.65 -17.05 20.94
CA LEU A 48 7.43 -17.34 21.70
C LEU A 48 6.27 -17.75 20.79
N HIS A 49 6.26 -17.29 19.54
CA HIS A 49 5.18 -17.50 18.56
C HIS A 49 5.62 -18.39 17.38
N ASN A 50 6.68 -19.17 17.56
CA ASN A 50 7.20 -20.09 16.54
C ASN A 50 6.14 -21.17 16.20
N GLY A 51 5.54 -21.08 15.01
CA GLY A 51 4.53 -22.02 14.53
C GLY A 51 3.23 -21.38 14.02
N GLN A 52 2.99 -20.09 14.31
CA GLN A 52 1.88 -19.38 13.68
C GLN A 52 2.16 -19.20 12.19
N GLY A 53 1.19 -19.56 11.34
CA GLY A 53 1.25 -19.31 9.90
C GLY A 53 1.13 -17.82 9.61
N VAL A 54 1.75 -17.36 8.52
CA VAL A 54 1.52 -15.99 8.03
C VAL A 54 0.04 -15.84 7.68
N PRO A 55 -0.64 -14.78 8.15
CA PRO A 55 -2.05 -14.59 7.87
C PRO A 55 -2.32 -14.51 6.37
N PHE A 56 -3.17 -15.40 5.87
CA PHE A 56 -3.57 -15.46 4.47
C PHE A 56 -5.08 -15.66 4.43
N LEU A 57 -5.79 -14.70 3.85
CA LEU A 57 -7.22 -14.54 4.09
C LEU A 57 -8.04 -14.69 2.81
N THR A 58 -9.31 -15.00 3.01
CA THR A 58 -10.37 -14.71 2.03
C THR A 58 -11.30 -13.66 2.64
N PHE A 59 -11.50 -12.56 1.92
CA PHE A 59 -12.54 -11.57 2.18
C PHE A 59 -13.83 -11.98 1.46
N ILE A 60 -14.97 -11.94 2.17
CA ILE A 60 -16.29 -12.25 1.60
C ILE A 60 -17.29 -11.20 2.07
N MET A 61 -18.01 -10.59 1.13
CA MET A 61 -19.18 -9.77 1.40
C MET A 61 -20.44 -10.57 1.07
N ASP A 62 -21.41 -10.53 1.98
CA ASP A 62 -22.68 -11.25 1.91
C ASP A 62 -22.47 -12.74 1.58
N PRO A 63 -21.90 -13.51 2.53
CA PRO A 63 -21.56 -14.90 2.28
C PRO A 63 -22.81 -15.74 1.99
N HIS A 64 -22.72 -16.56 0.95
CA HIS A 64 -23.63 -17.66 0.72
C HIS A 64 -23.09 -18.89 1.45
N THR A 65 -23.98 -19.74 1.95
CA THR A 65 -23.62 -20.95 2.69
C THR A 65 -24.00 -22.19 1.93
N ASP A 66 -23.16 -23.22 2.02
CA ASP A 66 -23.48 -24.56 1.54
C ASP A 66 -24.55 -25.25 2.42
N ALA A 67 -24.89 -26.49 2.08
CA ALA A 67 -25.87 -27.29 2.82
C ALA A 67 -25.49 -27.55 4.28
N ALA A 68 -24.22 -27.38 4.66
CA ALA A 68 -23.74 -27.50 6.04
C ALA A 68 -23.75 -26.16 6.80
N GLY A 69 -24.23 -25.07 6.17
CA GLY A 69 -24.26 -23.74 6.76
C GLY A 69 -22.88 -23.05 6.76
N VAL A 70 -21.90 -23.58 6.02
CA VAL A 70 -20.54 -23.03 5.95
C VAL A 70 -20.43 -22.15 4.70
N ALA A 71 -19.85 -20.96 4.85
CA ALA A 71 -19.67 -20.04 3.73
C ALA A 71 -18.87 -20.71 2.60
N ASP A 72 -19.39 -20.77 1.39
CA ASP A 72 -18.72 -21.34 0.20
C ASP A 72 -18.42 -20.28 -0.86
N THR A 73 -19.21 -19.21 -0.91
CA THR A 73 -19.03 -18.05 -1.77
C THR A 73 -19.66 -16.80 -1.12
N GLY A 74 -19.80 -15.71 -1.86
CA GLY A 74 -20.58 -14.53 -1.47
C GLY A 74 -20.90 -13.67 -2.69
N ALA A 75 -21.58 -12.54 -2.44
CA ALA A 75 -21.83 -11.55 -3.48
C ALA A 75 -20.52 -10.97 -4.04
N ILE A 76 -19.55 -10.74 -3.16
CA ILE A 76 -18.18 -10.34 -3.50
C ILE A 76 -17.19 -11.23 -2.76
N VAL A 77 -16.16 -11.70 -3.46
CA VAL A 77 -15.08 -12.51 -2.89
C VAL A 77 -13.72 -11.94 -3.28
N GLY A 78 -12.94 -11.53 -2.28
CA GLY A 78 -11.52 -11.20 -2.40
C GLY A 78 -10.67 -12.36 -1.87
N ASP A 79 -10.34 -13.31 -2.73
CA ASP A 79 -9.57 -14.49 -2.34
C ASP A 79 -8.06 -14.23 -2.38
N PHE A 80 -7.29 -15.09 -1.69
CA PHE A 80 -5.82 -15.06 -1.66
C PHE A 80 -5.22 -13.76 -1.10
N LEU A 81 -5.90 -13.13 -0.13
CA LEU A 81 -5.51 -11.87 0.47
C LEU A 81 -4.31 -12.07 1.42
N GLY A 82 -3.11 -11.83 0.91
CA GLY A 82 -1.86 -11.85 1.66
C GLY A 82 -1.60 -10.55 2.42
N THR A 83 -0.59 -10.55 3.29
CA THR A 83 -0.16 -9.35 4.01
C THR A 83 0.15 -8.23 3.03
N ARG A 84 -0.45 -7.05 3.22
CA ARG A 84 -0.31 -5.90 2.32
C ARG A 84 1.14 -5.53 2.06
N GLN A 85 1.37 -4.90 0.91
CA GLN A 85 2.66 -4.32 0.56
C GLN A 85 2.90 -3.00 1.31
N LEU A 86 4.17 -2.64 1.54
CA LEU A 86 4.54 -1.39 2.23
C LEU A 86 4.08 -0.14 1.49
N PHE A 87 3.96 -0.22 0.17
CA PHE A 87 3.54 0.87 -0.69
C PHE A 87 2.36 0.43 -1.55
N SER A 88 1.36 1.30 -1.67
CA SER A 88 0.27 1.13 -2.62
C SER A 88 -0.12 2.45 -3.28
N LEU A 89 -0.68 2.36 -4.49
CA LEU A 89 -1.13 3.49 -5.29
C LEU A 89 -2.65 3.55 -5.33
N SER A 90 -3.22 4.69 -5.73
CA SER A 90 -4.67 4.81 -5.90
C SER A 90 -5.21 4.19 -7.20
N TYR A 91 -4.30 3.73 -8.04
CA TYR A 91 -4.58 2.89 -9.20
C TYR A 91 -3.82 1.57 -9.07
N PRO A 92 -4.36 0.47 -9.61
CA PRO A 92 -3.72 -0.83 -9.54
C PRO A 92 -2.49 -0.86 -10.46
N ILE A 93 -1.31 -1.03 -9.87
CA ILE A 93 -0.04 -1.23 -10.59
C ILE A 93 -0.07 -2.52 -11.45
N ASN A 94 -0.92 -3.48 -11.07
CA ASN A 94 -0.97 -4.83 -11.63
C ASN A 94 -2.29 -5.15 -12.32
N GLU A 95 -3.08 -4.14 -12.70
CA GLU A 95 -4.33 -4.37 -13.45
C GLU A 95 -4.01 -5.23 -14.69
N ALA A 96 -4.57 -6.45 -14.70
CA ALA A 96 -4.42 -7.45 -15.75
C ALA A 96 -3.01 -8.04 -16.01
N ASN A 97 -2.03 -7.94 -15.10
CA ASN A 97 -0.77 -8.68 -15.22
C ASN A 97 -0.54 -9.64 -14.04
N SER A 98 -0.46 -10.90 -14.45
CA SER A 98 -0.19 -12.12 -13.70
C SER A 98 0.64 -11.96 -12.42
N SER A 99 0.23 -12.76 -11.43
CA SER A 99 1.04 -13.29 -10.33
C SER A 99 2.39 -13.92 -10.75
N SER A 100 2.80 -13.85 -12.01
CA SER A 100 4.13 -14.29 -12.45
C SER A 100 5.15 -13.19 -12.17
N GLY A 101 5.84 -13.26 -11.03
CA GLY A 101 7.12 -12.58 -10.88
C GLY A 101 7.39 -11.91 -9.55
N GLN A 102 6.42 -11.81 -8.64
CA GLN A 102 6.73 -11.37 -7.29
C GLN A 102 7.05 -12.57 -6.40
N THR A 103 8.33 -12.68 -6.11
CA THR A 103 8.87 -13.47 -5.01
C THR A 103 8.14 -13.06 -3.73
N THR A 104 7.07 -13.77 -3.35
CA THR A 104 6.42 -13.48 -2.07
C THR A 104 7.34 -13.95 -0.96
N ASN A 105 7.80 -13.03 -0.12
CA ASN A 105 8.57 -13.40 1.06
C ASN A 105 7.58 -13.95 2.09
N ASP A 106 7.81 -15.17 2.59
CA ASP A 106 6.97 -15.96 3.50
C ASP A 106 6.81 -15.38 4.91
N GLY A 107 6.94 -14.07 5.11
CA GLY A 107 7.02 -13.43 6.43
C GLY A 107 8.27 -13.81 7.24
N ARG A 108 9.05 -14.82 6.82
CA ARG A 108 10.32 -15.29 7.39
C ARG A 108 11.51 -15.00 6.46
N GLY A 109 11.25 -14.48 5.26
CA GLY A 109 12.25 -14.13 4.25
C GLY A 109 12.59 -15.26 3.26
N GLY A 110 11.86 -16.38 3.30
CA GLY A 110 11.85 -17.41 2.28
C GLY A 110 10.98 -17.04 1.09
N VAL A 111 11.40 -17.44 -0.11
CA VAL A 111 10.62 -17.26 -1.34
C VAL A 111 9.50 -18.31 -1.37
N VAL A 112 8.24 -17.89 -1.26
CA VAL A 112 7.11 -18.75 -1.62
C VAL A 112 6.66 -18.40 -3.02
N ASN A 113 6.54 -19.44 -3.86
CA ASN A 113 5.84 -19.34 -5.13
C ASN A 113 4.33 -19.46 -4.89
N LEU A 114 3.73 -18.44 -4.29
CA LEU A 114 2.26 -18.37 -4.15
C LEU A 114 1.68 -17.70 -5.37
N ASN A 115 0.95 -18.48 -6.17
CA ASN A 115 0.19 -18.00 -7.30
C ASN A 115 -1.23 -18.58 -7.25
N PRO A 116 -2.27 -17.75 -7.09
CA PRO A 116 -2.26 -16.28 -6.97
C PRO A 116 -2.03 -15.76 -5.53
N VAL A 117 -1.53 -14.53 -5.42
CA VAL A 117 -1.58 -13.70 -4.19
C VAL A 117 -2.18 -12.36 -4.57
N ASN A 118 -3.07 -11.85 -3.72
CA ASN A 118 -3.61 -10.51 -3.79
C ASN A 118 -3.19 -9.75 -2.53
N PHE A 119 -2.54 -8.60 -2.66
CA PHE A 119 -2.09 -7.83 -1.50
C PHE A 119 -3.15 -6.84 -0.99
N GLU A 120 -4.21 -6.67 -1.78
CA GLU A 120 -5.34 -5.82 -1.53
C GLU A 120 -6.52 -6.27 -2.41
N TYR A 121 -7.75 -6.05 -2.01
CA TYR A 121 -8.91 -6.14 -2.89
C TYR A 121 -9.34 -4.71 -3.31
N PRO A 122 -9.68 -4.43 -4.57
CA PRO A 122 -9.76 -5.37 -5.70
C PRO A 122 -8.40 -5.91 -6.15
N GLY A 123 -7.34 -5.10 -6.12
CA GLY A 123 -6.00 -5.53 -6.56
C GLY A 123 -6.04 -6.15 -7.95
N ASN A 124 -5.74 -7.45 -8.05
CA ASN A 124 -5.77 -8.19 -9.34
C ASN A 124 -7.17 -8.70 -9.74
N ALA A 125 -8.22 -8.44 -8.95
CA ALA A 125 -9.57 -8.89 -9.24
C ALA A 125 -10.19 -8.06 -10.37
N HIS A 126 -10.76 -8.74 -11.37
CA HIS A 126 -11.48 -8.09 -12.46
C HIS A 126 -12.90 -7.72 -12.02
N VAL A 127 -13.03 -6.52 -11.44
CA VAL A 127 -14.31 -5.97 -10.95
C VAL A 127 -14.47 -4.53 -11.47
N LEU A 128 -15.69 -4.00 -11.38
CA LEU A 128 -15.88 -2.57 -11.60
C LEU A 128 -15.18 -1.78 -10.51
N THR A 129 -14.50 -0.72 -10.90
CA THR A 129 -13.74 0.14 -10.00
C THR A 129 -14.37 1.52 -9.90
N ALA A 130 -13.95 2.29 -8.90
CA ALA A 130 -14.44 3.65 -8.71
C ALA A 130 -13.98 4.53 -9.88
N PRO A 131 -14.84 5.45 -10.35
CA PRO A 131 -14.40 6.48 -11.28
C PRO A 131 -13.46 7.45 -10.57
N ALA A 132 -12.92 8.42 -11.31
CA ALA A 132 -12.26 9.55 -10.68
C ALA A 132 -13.31 10.35 -9.86
N ILE A 133 -13.04 10.57 -8.57
CA ILE A 133 -13.93 11.33 -7.67
C ILE A 133 -13.14 12.51 -7.12
N ASN A 134 -13.72 13.72 -7.25
CA ASN A 134 -13.09 14.97 -6.80
C ASN A 134 -11.64 15.15 -7.32
N GLY A 135 -11.40 14.74 -8.57
CA GLY A 135 -10.09 14.84 -9.21
C GLY A 135 -9.05 13.87 -8.65
N PHE A 136 -9.45 12.81 -7.95
CA PHE A 136 -8.57 11.70 -7.55
C PHE A 136 -8.85 10.46 -8.39
N ASP A 137 -7.80 9.79 -8.86
CA ASP A 137 -7.93 8.46 -9.47
C ASP A 137 -8.14 7.44 -8.35
N LEU A 138 -9.27 6.73 -8.39
CA LEU A 138 -9.67 5.74 -7.40
C LEU A 138 -9.90 4.36 -8.00
N SER A 139 -9.25 4.07 -9.14
CA SER A 139 -9.34 2.77 -9.80
C SER A 139 -8.91 1.58 -8.93
N ALA A 140 -8.18 1.80 -7.83
CA ALA A 140 -7.89 0.77 -6.84
C ALA A 140 -9.00 0.53 -5.78
N TRP A 141 -10.20 1.09 -5.94
CA TRP A 141 -11.38 0.79 -5.11
C TRP A 141 -12.45 0.09 -5.96
N ALA A 142 -12.96 -1.04 -5.49
CA ALA A 142 -14.02 -1.77 -6.16
C ALA A 142 -15.37 -1.09 -5.93
N GLN A 143 -16.25 -1.08 -6.93
CA GLN A 143 -17.67 -0.77 -6.72
C GLN A 143 -18.31 -1.92 -5.95
N VAL A 144 -18.99 -1.59 -4.86
CA VAL A 144 -19.79 -2.52 -4.05
C VAL A 144 -21.19 -1.93 -3.85
N PRO A 145 -22.23 -2.74 -3.64
CA PRO A 145 -23.55 -2.19 -3.32
C PRO A 145 -23.49 -1.36 -2.03
N ALA A 146 -24.20 -0.23 -2.01
CA ALA A 146 -24.44 0.50 -0.76
C ALA A 146 -25.48 -0.22 0.12
N GLY A 147 -25.45 0.07 1.41
CA GLY A 147 -26.34 -0.51 2.42
C GLY A 147 -25.62 -1.34 3.46
N LYS A 148 -26.37 -2.23 4.12
CA LYS A 148 -25.89 -3.05 5.23
C LYS A 148 -25.47 -4.43 4.74
N HIS A 149 -24.19 -4.75 4.88
CA HIS A 149 -23.58 -5.97 4.34
C HIS A 149 -22.87 -6.78 5.43
N ARG A 150 -22.98 -8.11 5.36
CA ARG A 150 -22.23 -9.01 6.24
C ARG A 150 -20.83 -9.20 5.66
N ILE A 151 -19.82 -9.03 6.51
CA ILE A 151 -18.42 -9.11 6.13
C ILE A 151 -17.78 -10.28 6.87
N LEU A 152 -17.15 -11.17 6.12
CA LEU A 152 -16.44 -12.33 6.63
C LEU A 152 -14.98 -12.28 6.19
N PHE A 153 -14.06 -12.51 7.13
CA PHE A 153 -12.68 -12.84 6.82
C PHE A 153 -12.41 -14.25 7.31
N VAL A 154 -11.98 -15.12 6.40
CA VAL A 154 -11.67 -16.52 6.69
C VAL A 154 -10.18 -16.75 6.54
N ASN A 155 -9.56 -17.39 7.53
CA ASN A 155 -8.16 -17.79 7.43
C ASN A 155 -8.04 -19.04 6.56
N ARG A 156 -7.11 -19.02 5.61
CA ARG A 156 -6.91 -20.11 4.65
C ARG A 156 -5.44 -20.50 4.55
N PRO A 157 -5.14 -21.74 4.14
CA PRO A 157 -3.77 -22.15 3.84
C PRO A 157 -3.22 -21.37 2.64
N GLN A 158 -1.91 -21.14 2.67
CA GLN A 158 -1.12 -20.57 1.57
C GLN A 158 -0.93 -21.63 0.46
N ASN A 159 -1.97 -21.84 -0.33
CA ASN A 159 -1.98 -22.71 -1.50
C ASN A 159 -2.79 -22.06 -2.64
N ASN A 160 -2.86 -22.72 -3.80
CA ASN A 160 -3.55 -22.21 -4.99
C ASN A 160 -5.01 -22.69 -5.11
N THR A 161 -5.55 -23.40 -4.11
CA THR A 161 -6.94 -23.85 -4.12
C THR A 161 -7.88 -22.67 -3.92
N SER A 162 -8.82 -22.41 -4.81
CA SER A 162 -9.79 -21.33 -4.62
C SER A 162 -10.71 -21.60 -3.43
N PHE A 163 -11.20 -20.53 -2.78
CA PHE A 163 -12.00 -20.61 -1.57
C PHE A 163 -13.15 -21.64 -1.63
N PRO A 164 -14.02 -21.67 -2.66
CA PRO A 164 -15.14 -22.63 -2.70
C PRO A 164 -14.71 -24.10 -2.72
N ASN A 165 -13.48 -24.36 -3.18
CA ASN A 165 -12.90 -25.71 -3.28
C ASN A 165 -12.15 -26.13 -2.00
N LEU A 166 -12.04 -25.25 -1.00
CA LEU A 166 -11.49 -25.60 0.31
C LEU A 166 -12.48 -26.50 1.07
N SER A 167 -11.93 -27.38 1.93
CA SER A 167 -12.75 -28.22 2.80
C SER A 167 -13.59 -27.36 3.75
N ALA A 168 -14.77 -27.86 4.14
CA ALA A 168 -15.65 -27.16 5.08
C ALA A 168 -14.92 -26.80 6.40
N THR A 169 -14.03 -27.67 6.89
CA THR A 169 -13.20 -27.39 8.08
C THR A 169 -12.34 -26.13 7.91
N ILE A 170 -11.74 -25.92 6.74
CA ILE A 170 -10.93 -24.73 6.47
C ILE A 170 -11.84 -23.51 6.29
N ARG A 171 -12.94 -23.64 5.54
CA ARG A 171 -13.90 -22.54 5.30
C ARG A 171 -14.58 -22.06 6.59
N SER A 172 -14.69 -22.92 7.60
CA SER A 172 -15.19 -22.57 8.93
C SER A 172 -14.17 -21.85 9.82
N ASN A 173 -12.92 -21.68 9.39
CA ASN A 173 -11.90 -20.95 10.17
C ASN A 173 -12.07 -19.43 10.04
N VAL A 174 -13.23 -18.95 10.50
CA VAL A 174 -13.62 -17.55 10.46
C VAL A 174 -12.79 -16.75 11.46
N LEU A 175 -12.07 -15.76 10.95
CA LEU A 175 -11.28 -14.82 11.74
C LEU A 175 -12.15 -13.67 12.25
N LEU A 176 -12.99 -13.11 11.36
CA LEU A 176 -13.89 -12.00 11.64
C LEU A 176 -15.22 -12.23 10.93
N ASP A 177 -16.32 -11.99 11.63
CA ASP A 177 -17.69 -11.98 11.11
C ASP A 177 -18.39 -10.76 11.70
N THR A 178 -18.74 -9.81 10.86
CA THR A 178 -19.36 -8.56 11.29
C THR A 178 -20.31 -8.03 10.25
N THR A 179 -20.96 -6.91 10.55
CA THR A 179 -21.82 -6.20 9.61
C THR A 179 -21.37 -4.76 9.49
N VAL A 180 -21.26 -4.29 8.26
CA VAL A 180 -20.85 -2.93 7.92
C VAL A 180 -21.96 -2.26 7.13
N ASN A 181 -22.15 -0.96 7.35
CA ASN A 181 -23.05 -0.16 6.53
C ASN A 181 -22.23 0.76 5.64
N PHE A 182 -22.38 0.65 4.32
CA PHE A 182 -21.76 1.52 3.34
C PHE A 182 -22.79 2.53 2.84
N GLU A 183 -22.44 3.82 2.92
CA GLU A 183 -23.22 4.90 2.33
C GLU A 183 -22.97 4.99 0.83
N GLU A 184 -24.01 5.32 0.06
CA GLU A 184 -23.94 5.49 -1.39
C GLU A 184 -22.99 6.64 -1.77
N GLY A 185 -22.16 6.42 -2.78
CA GLY A 185 -21.17 7.38 -3.29
C GLY A 185 -19.91 7.53 -2.43
N GLU A 186 -19.88 6.94 -1.23
CA GLU A 186 -18.77 7.08 -0.30
C GLU A 186 -17.64 6.07 -0.57
N VAL A 187 -16.42 6.49 -0.25
CA VAL A 187 -15.19 5.71 -0.46
C VAL A 187 -14.68 5.18 0.87
N TYR A 188 -14.36 3.89 0.91
CA TYR A 188 -13.95 3.18 2.11
C TYR A 188 -12.65 2.42 1.92
N THR A 189 -11.80 2.48 2.94
CA THR A 189 -10.67 1.56 3.11
C THR A 189 -10.94 0.69 4.34
N MET A 190 -10.85 -0.62 4.14
CA MET A 190 -11.11 -1.65 5.15
C MET A 190 -9.83 -2.44 5.39
N GLU A 191 -9.49 -2.68 6.65
CA GLU A 191 -8.23 -3.32 7.00
C GLU A 191 -8.47 -4.34 8.11
N VAL A 192 -7.94 -5.54 7.93
CA VAL A 192 -7.88 -6.55 8.99
C VAL A 192 -6.64 -6.29 9.82
N VAL A 193 -6.81 -5.89 11.08
CA VAL A 193 -5.72 -5.47 11.96
C VAL A 193 -5.59 -6.40 13.16
N ALA A 194 -4.37 -6.56 13.67
CA ALA A 194 -4.14 -7.18 14.96
C ALA A 194 -4.40 -6.16 16.08
N ARG A 195 -5.31 -6.48 17.00
CA ARG A 195 -5.62 -5.67 18.19
C ARG A 195 -4.75 -6.04 19.38
N ASP A 196 -4.32 -7.29 19.45
CA ASP A 196 -3.41 -7.80 20.48
C ASP A 196 -2.66 -9.02 19.91
N LEU A 197 -1.41 -8.81 19.51
CA LEU A 197 -0.58 -9.84 18.86
C LEU A 197 -0.31 -11.02 19.80
N ASP A 198 -0.03 -10.76 21.08
CA ASP A 198 0.34 -11.79 22.04
C ASP A 198 -0.86 -12.68 22.42
N ASN A 199 -2.09 -12.18 22.24
CA ASN A 199 -3.33 -12.89 22.58
C ASN A 199 -4.18 -13.27 21.36
N ASN A 200 -3.65 -13.16 20.14
CA ASN A 200 -4.36 -13.50 18.91
C ASN A 200 -5.72 -12.80 18.76
N LYS A 201 -5.80 -11.52 19.15
CA LYS A 201 -7.02 -10.73 18.95
C LYS A 201 -6.91 -9.91 17.69
N TYR A 202 -7.88 -10.07 16.82
CA TYR A 202 -7.97 -9.39 15.54
C TYR A 202 -9.20 -8.48 15.53
N GLY A 203 -9.22 -7.52 14.63
CA GLY A 203 -10.36 -6.64 14.46
C GLY A 203 -10.42 -6.08 13.06
N LEU A 204 -11.58 -5.53 12.73
CA LEU A 204 -11.77 -4.75 11.52
C LEU A 204 -11.49 -3.29 11.83
N TYR A 205 -10.77 -2.62 10.95
CA TYR A 205 -10.70 -1.18 10.88
C TYR A 205 -11.37 -0.74 9.57
N LEU A 206 -12.23 0.26 9.64
CA LEU A 206 -12.97 0.78 8.50
C LEU A 206 -12.89 2.30 8.53
N ARG A 207 -12.33 2.88 7.48
CA ARG A 207 -12.23 4.32 7.29
C ARG A 207 -13.10 4.74 6.12
N ARG A 208 -13.99 5.70 6.33
CA ARG A 208 -14.61 6.48 5.26
C ARG A 208 -13.64 7.57 4.85
N GLU A 209 -13.17 7.54 3.63
CA GLU A 209 -12.08 8.38 3.15
C GLU A 209 -12.55 9.84 3.01
N ALA A 210 -12.14 10.70 3.95
CA ALA A 210 -12.60 12.09 3.97
C ALA A 210 -12.00 12.95 2.84
N PHE A 211 -10.91 12.51 2.21
CA PHE A 211 -10.22 13.30 1.18
C PHE A 211 -11.07 13.50 -0.08
N VAL A 212 -12.03 12.62 -0.39
CA VAL A 212 -12.91 12.82 -1.56
C VAL A 212 -13.87 13.99 -1.38
N HIS A 213 -14.01 14.52 -0.16
CA HIS A 213 -14.84 15.67 0.18
C HIS A 213 -14.04 16.92 0.53
N GLN A 214 -12.71 16.88 0.41
CA GLN A 214 -11.82 17.98 0.76
C GLN A 214 -11.21 18.62 -0.49
N SER A 215 -10.95 19.92 -0.42
CA SER A 215 -10.21 20.63 -1.47
C SER A 215 -8.73 20.68 -1.12
N PHE A 216 -7.89 20.38 -2.11
CA PHE A 216 -6.45 20.37 -1.95
C PHE A 216 -5.79 21.29 -2.98
N GLU A 217 -4.89 22.16 -2.53
CA GLU A 217 -4.11 23.02 -3.44
C GLU A 217 -3.16 22.19 -4.32
N GLU A 218 -3.10 22.49 -5.62
CA GLU A 218 -2.34 21.73 -6.62
C GLU A 218 -0.81 21.82 -6.45
N ASN A 219 -0.33 22.85 -5.77
CA ASN A 219 1.09 23.13 -5.53
C ASN A 219 1.54 22.73 -4.11
N LYS A 220 0.82 21.80 -3.47
CA LYS A 220 1.16 21.28 -2.14
C LYS A 220 1.06 19.78 -2.11
N ILE A 221 1.98 19.15 -1.39
CA ILE A 221 1.89 17.73 -1.05
C ILE A 221 1.10 17.64 0.24
N TYR A 222 0.23 16.64 0.37
CA TYR A 222 -0.49 16.40 1.61
C TYR A 222 -0.09 15.05 2.17
N ALA A 223 0.11 14.98 3.48
CA ALA A 223 0.25 13.72 4.19
C ALA A 223 -0.68 13.71 5.40
N GLY A 224 -1.24 12.54 5.68
CA GLY A 224 -2.04 12.28 6.85
C GLY A 224 -1.52 11.01 7.51
N PHE A 225 -1.52 10.99 8.85
CA PHE A 225 -1.03 9.86 9.62
C PHE A 225 -2.15 9.25 10.45
N VAL A 226 -2.12 7.93 10.61
CA VAL A 226 -2.96 7.19 11.54
C VAL A 226 -2.14 6.07 12.17
N ASN A 227 -2.39 5.77 13.44
CA ASN A 227 -1.78 4.65 14.13
C ASN A 227 -2.76 3.48 14.26
N LEU A 228 -2.56 2.44 13.46
CA LEU A 228 -3.36 1.23 13.43
C LEU A 228 -2.75 0.10 14.26
N SER A 229 -1.76 0.40 15.09
CA SER A 229 -1.18 -0.58 16.01
C SER A 229 -2.20 -0.95 17.09
N GLY A 230 -2.21 -2.21 17.50
CA GLY A 230 -2.96 -2.67 18.66
C GLY A 230 -2.23 -2.42 19.99
N VAL A 231 -2.48 -3.32 20.95
CA VAL A 231 -1.74 -3.40 22.21
C VAL A 231 -0.26 -3.65 21.92
N GLN A 232 0.61 -2.91 22.60
CA GLN A 232 2.05 -3.08 22.45
C GLN A 232 2.45 -4.52 22.84
N PRO A 233 3.08 -5.28 21.93
CA PRO A 233 3.45 -6.66 22.21
C PRO A 233 4.59 -6.71 23.23
N ARG A 234 4.67 -7.79 24.01
CA ARG A 234 5.71 -8.02 25.04
C ARG A 234 7.12 -7.86 24.47
N SER A 235 7.35 -8.34 23.25
CA SER A 235 8.65 -8.19 22.58
C SER A 235 9.08 -6.72 22.44
N SER A 236 8.13 -5.79 22.30
CA SER A 236 8.41 -4.35 22.24
C SER A 236 8.55 -3.72 23.62
N GLN A 237 7.84 -4.22 24.64
CA GLN A 237 7.99 -3.77 26.03
C GLN A 237 9.42 -4.01 26.56
N TYR A 238 10.06 -5.09 26.12
CA TYR A 238 11.45 -5.41 26.45
C TYR A 238 12.47 -4.86 25.43
N HIS A 239 12.03 -3.97 24.52
CA HIS A 239 12.88 -3.35 23.50
C HIS A 239 13.54 -4.31 22.50
N PHE A 240 13.02 -5.53 22.32
CA PHE A 240 13.51 -6.46 21.28
C PHE A 240 13.04 -6.06 19.87
N LYS A 241 11.88 -5.42 19.77
CA LYS A 241 11.34 -4.86 18.51
C LYS A 241 10.84 -3.44 18.75
N PRO A 242 11.04 -2.51 17.79
CA PRO A 242 10.44 -1.19 17.90
C PRO A 242 8.93 -1.30 17.75
N ALA A 243 8.19 -0.49 18.52
CA ALA A 243 6.77 -0.26 18.33
C ALA A 243 6.48 1.22 18.53
N PHE A 244 5.51 1.74 17.79
CA PHE A 244 5.03 3.10 18.02
C PHE A 244 4.28 3.21 19.35
N SER A 245 4.49 4.32 20.05
CA SER A 245 3.74 4.70 21.24
C SER A 245 2.27 4.95 20.92
N ASP A 246 1.44 5.06 21.96
CA ASP A 246 0.03 5.43 21.80
C ASP A 246 -0.10 6.88 21.29
N ASN A 247 0.69 7.79 21.87
CA ASN A 247 0.77 9.18 21.44
C ASN A 247 2.05 9.41 20.66
N VAL A 248 1.92 9.82 19.40
CA VAL A 248 3.07 10.01 18.51
C VAL A 248 3.14 11.45 18.04
N SER A 249 4.16 12.19 18.45
CA SER A 249 4.49 13.49 17.86
C SER A 249 5.30 13.29 16.58
N ILE A 250 4.90 13.98 15.53
CA ILE A 250 5.47 13.87 14.20
C ILE A 250 6.11 15.21 13.85
N TYR A 251 7.39 15.17 13.54
CA TYR A 251 8.14 16.29 13.00
C TYR A 251 8.55 15.96 11.57
N TYR A 252 8.78 16.98 10.74
CA TYR A 252 9.29 16.76 9.40
C TYR A 252 10.48 17.65 9.08
N THR A 253 11.34 17.12 8.22
CA THR A 253 12.43 17.84 7.57
C THR A 253 12.32 17.64 6.07
N TYR A 254 12.37 18.71 5.30
CA TYR A 254 12.48 18.61 3.84
C TYR A 254 13.94 18.68 3.43
N ASN A 255 14.50 17.58 2.98
CA ASN A 255 15.90 17.47 2.59
C ASN A 255 16.07 17.84 1.12
N ILE A 256 16.99 18.76 0.84
CA ILE A 256 17.45 19.13 -0.50
C ILE A 256 18.89 18.68 -0.69
N TYR A 257 19.20 18.21 -1.90
CA TYR A 257 20.54 17.72 -2.23
C TYR A 257 21.54 18.87 -2.28
N ASP A 258 22.68 18.72 -1.63
CA ASP A 258 23.79 19.68 -1.69
C ASP A 258 24.74 19.25 -2.80
N ASP A 259 24.60 19.86 -3.99
CA ASP A 259 25.47 19.53 -5.14
C ASP A 259 26.95 19.81 -4.82
N ILE A 260 27.27 20.89 -4.10
CA ILE A 260 28.66 21.28 -3.82
C ILE A 260 29.29 20.28 -2.85
N ALA A 261 28.65 20.03 -1.71
CA ALA A 261 29.20 19.12 -0.71
C ALA A 261 29.24 17.66 -1.20
N SER A 262 28.25 17.25 -2.01
CA SER A 262 28.18 15.89 -2.55
C SER A 262 29.16 15.63 -3.69
N ASP A 263 29.51 16.65 -4.49
CA ASP A 263 30.52 16.50 -5.56
C ASP A 263 31.91 16.13 -4.96
N PHE A 264 32.19 16.50 -3.70
CA PHE A 264 33.40 16.09 -2.97
C PHE A 264 33.26 14.78 -2.19
N LYS A 265 32.04 14.23 -2.09
CA LYS A 265 31.70 12.98 -1.40
C LYS A 265 30.72 12.15 -2.23
N PRO A 266 31.12 11.64 -3.40
CA PRO A 266 30.22 10.91 -4.29
C PRO A 266 29.68 9.61 -3.66
N LEU A 267 30.34 9.13 -2.60
CA LEU A 267 29.96 7.96 -1.81
C LEU A 267 29.25 8.34 -0.49
N ASP A 268 28.89 9.59 -0.26
CA ASP A 268 28.10 9.98 0.90
C ASP A 268 27.40 11.30 0.57
N PRO A 269 26.34 11.24 -0.27
CA PRO A 269 25.65 12.44 -0.72
C PRO A 269 25.14 13.22 0.47
N SER A 270 25.49 14.51 0.49
CA SER A 270 25.12 15.43 1.54
C SER A 270 23.77 16.07 1.21
N TYR A 271 22.89 16.10 2.21
CA TYR A 271 21.62 16.78 2.13
C TYR A 271 21.59 17.90 3.16
N ASN A 272 21.05 19.05 2.75
CA ASN A 272 20.77 20.14 3.64
C ASN A 272 19.25 20.23 3.86
N PRO A 273 18.78 20.51 5.07
CA PRO A 273 17.39 20.89 5.27
C PRO A 273 17.07 22.16 4.46
N LEU A 274 15.94 22.15 3.78
CA LEU A 274 15.39 23.35 3.14
C LEU A 274 15.16 24.41 4.22
N PRO A 275 15.63 25.67 4.03
CA PRO A 275 15.46 26.72 5.03
C PRO A 275 14.00 26.91 5.45
N GLY A 276 13.75 26.87 6.77
CA GLY A 276 12.40 26.96 7.34
C GLY A 276 11.65 25.62 7.45
N TYR A 277 12.22 24.52 6.96
CA TYR A 277 11.62 23.19 6.94
C TYR A 277 12.54 22.14 7.58
N ASN A 278 13.21 22.50 8.67
CA ASN A 278 14.08 21.61 9.44
C ASN A 278 13.46 21.28 10.79
N ASN A 279 13.14 20.00 11.02
CA ASN A 279 12.53 19.50 12.25
C ASN A 279 11.29 20.30 12.70
N ILE A 280 10.41 20.59 11.74
CA ILE A 280 9.18 21.36 11.99
C ILE A 280 8.12 20.42 12.54
N TYR A 281 7.46 20.86 13.62
CA TYR A 281 6.30 20.15 14.15
C TYR A 281 5.21 20.02 13.09
N TYR A 282 4.76 18.79 12.87
CA TYR A 282 3.71 18.47 11.90
C TYR A 282 2.38 18.25 12.61
N THR A 283 2.30 17.23 13.47
CA THR A 283 1.10 16.87 14.23
C THR A 283 1.44 15.98 15.42
N THR A 284 0.45 15.71 16.27
CA THR A 284 0.52 14.66 17.30
C THR A 284 -0.72 13.78 17.19
N LEU A 285 -0.51 12.48 16.99
CA LEU A 285 -1.56 11.49 17.10
C LEU A 285 -1.84 11.25 18.58
N GLN A 286 -3.09 11.45 19.00
CA GLN A 286 -3.52 11.29 20.40
C GLN A 286 -4.14 9.92 20.68
N THR A 287 -4.55 9.23 19.62
CA THR A 287 -5.33 8.01 19.69
C THR A 287 -4.93 7.06 18.59
N LYS A 288 -5.07 5.77 18.88
CA LYS A 288 -4.95 4.69 17.90
C LYS A 288 -6.29 4.45 17.22
N MET A 289 -6.25 3.98 15.98
CA MET A 289 -7.42 3.52 15.22
C MET A 289 -8.44 4.62 14.94
N ASP A 290 -7.99 5.87 14.88
CA ASP A 290 -8.81 6.99 14.43
C ASP A 290 -9.22 6.80 12.98
N THR A 291 -10.51 6.96 12.70
CA THR A 291 -11.08 6.87 11.35
C THR A 291 -11.06 8.21 10.62
N VAL A 292 -10.59 9.28 11.27
CA VAL A 292 -10.46 10.61 10.69
C VAL A 292 -8.99 10.94 10.56
N ILE A 293 -8.55 11.22 9.33
CA ILE A 293 -7.16 11.57 9.03
C ILE A 293 -7.07 13.07 8.73
N PRO A 294 -6.35 13.86 9.54
CA PRO A 294 -6.05 15.24 9.19
C PRO A 294 -4.93 15.26 8.15
N TYR A 295 -5.24 15.74 6.95
CA TYR A 295 -4.27 15.94 5.89
C TYR A 295 -3.63 17.31 6.03
N LEU A 296 -2.33 17.34 6.30
CA LEU A 296 -1.58 18.59 6.46
C LEU A 296 -0.67 18.83 5.27
N ALA A 297 -0.48 20.08 4.92
CA ALA A 297 0.33 20.46 3.78
C ALA A 297 1.84 20.35 4.06
N LEU A 298 2.56 19.95 3.03
CA LEU A 298 4.01 19.99 2.88
C LEU A 298 4.32 20.82 1.63
N PRO A 299 5.47 21.53 1.59
CA PRO A 299 5.80 22.35 0.43
C PRO A 299 6.01 21.46 -0.80
N MET A 300 5.52 21.90 -1.96
CA MET A 300 5.97 21.37 -3.25
C MET A 300 7.09 22.28 -3.77
N LEU A 301 8.23 21.69 -4.12
CA LEU A 301 9.37 22.49 -4.57
C LEU A 301 9.21 22.86 -6.06
N PRO A 302 9.83 23.97 -6.50
CA PRO A 302 9.94 24.27 -7.92
C PRO A 302 10.78 23.23 -8.68
N ARG A 303 10.58 23.13 -9.99
CA ARG A 303 11.25 22.16 -10.88
C ARG A 303 12.77 22.10 -10.69
N ASN A 304 13.45 23.23 -10.51
CA ASN A 304 14.92 23.28 -10.40
C ASN A 304 15.50 22.46 -9.23
N TYR A 305 14.71 22.10 -8.21
CA TYR A 305 15.17 21.22 -7.14
C TYR A 305 15.25 19.75 -7.59
N PHE A 306 14.47 19.35 -8.60
CA PHE A 306 14.36 17.96 -9.05
C PHE A 306 15.25 17.64 -10.25
N PHE A 307 15.87 18.66 -10.86
CA PHE A 307 16.71 18.51 -12.05
C PHE A 307 18.08 19.14 -11.80
N ARG A 308 19.14 18.46 -12.23
CA ARG A 308 20.47 19.07 -12.42
C ARG A 308 20.61 19.32 -13.91
N GLN A 309 20.57 20.59 -14.31
CA GLN A 309 20.39 20.98 -15.72
C GLN A 309 19.06 20.38 -16.25
N ASP A 310 19.12 19.44 -17.19
CA ASP A 310 17.94 18.74 -17.73
C ASP A 310 17.87 17.27 -17.32
N THR A 311 18.79 16.82 -16.45
CA THR A 311 18.77 15.44 -15.94
C THR A 311 17.97 15.38 -14.65
N LEU A 312 16.95 14.54 -14.62
CA LEU A 312 16.18 14.26 -13.42
C LEU A 312 17.09 13.67 -12.34
N ARG A 313 16.97 14.17 -11.11
CA ARG A 313 17.63 13.59 -9.94
C ARG A 313 17.11 12.19 -9.65
N THR A 314 17.93 11.37 -9.01
CA THR A 314 17.65 9.95 -8.82
C THR A 314 17.03 9.67 -7.47
N TYR A 315 16.11 8.72 -7.42
CA TYR A 315 15.65 8.14 -6.15
C TYR A 315 16.76 7.37 -5.43
N LEU A 316 16.47 6.98 -4.19
CA LEU A 316 17.29 6.10 -3.38
C LEU A 316 17.57 4.76 -4.09
N ASP A 317 18.83 4.35 -4.14
CA ASP A 317 19.22 3.04 -4.67
C ASP A 317 18.90 1.90 -3.69
N LYS A 318 18.55 0.73 -4.24
CA LYS A 318 18.22 -0.49 -3.48
C LYS A 318 19.30 -0.99 -2.51
N SER A 319 20.56 -0.66 -2.74
CA SER A 319 21.67 -1.12 -1.89
C SER A 319 21.77 -0.38 -0.56
N VAL A 320 21.20 0.82 -0.44
CA VAL A 320 21.24 1.62 0.80
C VAL A 320 20.35 1.02 1.89
N VAL A 321 19.27 0.36 1.49
CA VAL A 321 18.34 -0.26 2.44
C VAL A 321 18.82 -1.63 2.92
N LEU A 322 19.93 -2.17 2.40
CA LEU A 322 20.49 -3.46 2.84
C LEU A 322 21.18 -3.33 4.21
N ILE A 323 21.09 -4.37 5.05
CA ILE A 323 21.84 -4.44 6.30
C ILE A 323 23.35 -4.43 6.00
N GLY A 324 24.09 -3.46 6.55
CA GLY A 324 25.52 -3.26 6.25
C GLY A 324 25.79 -2.49 4.95
N GLY A 325 24.74 -1.98 4.28
CA GLY A 325 24.86 -1.11 3.12
C GLY A 325 25.55 0.21 3.48
N GLY A 326 26.43 0.69 2.60
CA GLY A 326 27.04 2.02 2.74
C GLY A 326 26.10 3.14 2.31
N ALA A 327 26.28 4.35 2.87
CA ALA A 327 25.52 5.57 2.55
C ALA A 327 25.66 6.03 1.08
N THR A 328 26.44 5.30 0.28
CA THR A 328 27.02 5.73 -0.99
C THR A 328 26.06 5.93 -2.15
N ARG A 329 24.76 5.72 -1.95
CA ARG A 329 23.76 5.72 -3.03
C ARG A 329 22.38 6.21 -2.58
N TYR A 330 22.34 7.21 -1.69
CA TYR A 330 21.09 7.77 -1.17
C TYR A 330 20.16 8.41 -2.23
N GLY A 331 20.57 8.41 -3.50
CA GLY A 331 19.95 9.18 -4.56
C GLY A 331 20.33 10.65 -4.47
N SER A 332 19.71 11.46 -5.33
CA SER A 332 19.80 12.92 -5.29
C SER A 332 18.44 13.63 -5.24
N MET A 333 17.34 12.89 -5.30
CA MET A 333 16.00 13.47 -5.27
C MET A 333 15.73 14.16 -3.93
N PRO A 334 15.20 15.41 -3.92
CA PRO A 334 14.67 16.01 -2.71
C PRO A 334 13.61 15.11 -2.07
N HIS A 335 13.57 15.05 -0.76
CA HIS A 335 12.66 14.17 -0.06
C HIS A 335 12.27 14.71 1.31
N VAL A 336 11.11 14.25 1.78
CA VAL A 336 10.67 14.51 3.16
C VAL A 336 11.19 13.38 4.04
N ARG A 337 11.65 13.75 5.24
CA ARG A 337 11.87 12.83 6.36
C ARG A 337 10.90 13.21 7.46
N PHE A 338 10.21 12.23 8.03
CA PHE A 338 9.49 12.40 9.28
C PHE A 338 10.26 11.80 10.43
N ASP A 339 10.19 12.43 11.59
CA ASP A 339 10.69 11.91 12.86
C ASP A 339 9.48 11.68 13.77
N LEU A 340 9.18 10.40 13.99
CA LEU A 340 8.06 9.93 14.79
C LEU A 340 8.57 9.66 16.22
N ALA A 341 8.10 10.45 17.18
CA ALA A 341 8.56 10.43 18.57
C ALA A 341 7.41 10.10 19.52
N ASP A 342 7.73 9.50 20.66
CA ASP A 342 6.77 9.41 21.77
C ASP A 342 6.49 10.82 22.29
N ALA A 343 5.22 11.25 22.25
CA ALA A 343 4.84 12.58 22.70
C ALA A 343 4.98 12.78 24.22
N ALA A 344 4.93 11.69 24.99
CA ALA A 344 4.99 11.72 26.45
C ALA A 344 6.41 11.52 27.01
N ASN A 345 7.31 10.91 26.24
CA ASN A 345 8.64 10.54 26.71
C ASN A 345 9.73 11.02 25.75
N VAL A 346 10.77 11.65 26.30
CA VAL A 346 11.96 11.98 25.51
C VAL A 346 12.73 10.69 25.23
N GLY A 347 12.70 10.25 23.97
CA GLY A 347 13.32 9.01 23.53
C GLY A 347 13.85 9.08 22.10
N PRO A 348 14.47 8.01 21.60
CA PRO A 348 14.89 7.94 20.21
C PRO A 348 13.67 8.05 19.28
N THR A 349 13.79 8.85 18.23
CA THR A 349 12.76 8.95 17.21
C THR A 349 12.86 7.78 16.24
N PHE A 350 11.72 7.39 15.67
CA PHE A 350 11.69 6.54 14.48
C PHE A 350 11.80 7.45 13.25
N PRO A 351 12.92 7.44 12.52
CA PRO A 351 13.03 8.18 11.28
C PRO A 351 12.29 7.43 10.17
N LEU A 352 11.41 8.13 9.48
CA LEU A 352 10.73 7.68 8.28
C LEU A 352 11.19 8.51 7.09
N ILE A 353 11.95 7.90 6.19
CA ILE A 353 12.63 8.61 5.11
C ILE A 353 11.92 8.33 3.78
N CYS A 354 11.23 9.34 3.26
CA CYS A 354 10.43 9.23 2.04
C CYS A 354 11.29 9.49 0.80
N ALA A 355 12.31 8.66 0.56
CA ALA A 355 13.27 8.82 -0.54
C ALA A 355 13.27 7.65 -1.53
N GLY A 356 12.54 6.56 -1.20
CA GLY A 356 12.52 5.33 -1.97
C GLY A 356 12.02 5.50 -3.39
N ASP A 357 12.52 4.65 -4.29
CA ASP A 357 11.97 4.54 -5.65
C ASP A 357 10.63 3.78 -5.60
N PRO A 358 9.50 4.41 -5.99
CA PRO A 358 8.19 3.76 -5.96
C PRO A 358 8.11 2.51 -6.83
N THR A 359 8.93 2.39 -7.89
CA THR A 359 8.85 1.28 -8.86
C THR A 359 9.36 -0.05 -8.30
N ILE A 360 10.30 0.00 -7.36
CA ILE A 360 10.94 -1.19 -6.79
C ILE A 360 10.66 -1.36 -5.30
N PHE A 361 9.91 -0.45 -4.69
CA PHE A 361 9.74 -0.40 -3.23
C PHE A 361 9.17 -1.68 -2.64
N ASN A 362 8.22 -2.31 -3.33
CA ASN A 362 7.59 -3.53 -2.82
C ASN A 362 8.45 -4.80 -3.02
N ASN A 363 9.60 -4.69 -3.69
CA ASN A 363 10.51 -5.82 -3.89
C ASN A 363 11.49 -6.00 -2.71
N TYR A 364 11.50 -5.08 -1.73
CA TYR A 364 12.38 -5.18 -0.57
C TYR A 364 11.88 -6.20 0.46
N ASN A 365 12.80 -6.97 1.02
CA ASN A 365 12.50 -7.90 2.11
C ASN A 365 12.65 -7.20 3.46
N VAL A 366 11.54 -7.01 4.17
CA VAL A 366 11.46 -6.33 5.47
C VAL A 366 12.30 -6.97 6.59
N ASN A 367 12.73 -8.22 6.45
CA ASN A 367 13.50 -8.94 7.45
C ASN A 367 15.01 -8.81 7.26
N THR A 368 15.46 -8.52 6.04
CA THR A 368 16.89 -8.44 5.68
C THR A 368 17.33 -7.03 5.26
N THR A 369 16.42 -6.06 5.38
CA THR A 369 16.64 -4.67 4.99
C THR A 369 16.14 -3.71 6.07
N TYR A 370 16.62 -2.47 6.06
CA TYR A 370 16.12 -1.36 6.87
C TYR A 370 14.87 -0.69 6.29
N ILE A 371 14.20 -1.33 5.31
CA ILE A 371 13.10 -0.70 4.55
C ILE A 371 11.94 -0.22 5.41
N LYS A 372 11.76 -0.78 6.62
CA LYS A 372 10.72 -0.32 7.57
C LYS A 372 10.83 1.17 7.92
N LYS A 373 12.02 1.76 7.80
CA LYS A 373 12.32 3.18 8.04
C LYS A 373 12.20 4.07 6.80
N PHE A 374 11.68 3.52 5.71
CA PHE A 374 11.57 4.22 4.44
C PHE A 374 10.16 4.13 3.91
N THR A 375 9.81 5.07 3.02
CA THR A 375 8.70 4.96 2.08
C THR A 375 9.21 5.44 0.72
N PRO A 376 8.43 5.22 -0.35
CA PRO A 376 8.65 5.96 -1.59
C PRO A 376 8.65 7.47 -1.39
N ASN A 377 9.26 8.15 -2.34
CA ASN A 377 9.24 9.59 -2.39
C ASN A 377 7.81 10.12 -2.55
N LEU A 378 7.49 11.17 -1.80
CA LEU A 378 6.17 11.81 -1.88
C LEU A 378 6.06 12.70 -3.14
N ASN A 379 7.19 13.08 -3.72
CA ASN A 379 7.24 13.78 -5.00
C ASN A 379 7.10 12.74 -6.12
N LEU A 380 5.92 12.69 -6.72
CA LEU A 380 5.64 11.75 -7.81
C LEU A 380 6.15 12.34 -9.14
N VAL A 381 7.08 11.63 -9.77
CA VAL A 381 7.52 11.91 -11.14
C VAL A 381 6.63 11.13 -12.10
N VAL A 382 6.01 11.81 -13.06
CA VAL A 382 5.26 11.17 -14.14
C VAL A 382 5.79 11.67 -15.49
N ASN A 383 5.90 10.74 -16.45
CA ASN A 383 6.23 11.05 -17.82
C ASN A 383 4.93 11.16 -18.63
N THR A 384 4.63 12.36 -19.13
CA THR A 384 3.49 12.63 -20.00
C THR A 384 3.96 13.34 -21.26
N GLY A 385 3.71 12.76 -22.44
CA GLY A 385 4.04 13.39 -23.71
C GLY A 385 5.55 13.63 -23.93
N ASN A 386 6.41 12.72 -23.46
CA ASN A 386 7.87 12.82 -23.46
C ASN A 386 8.44 13.95 -22.58
N ALA A 387 7.64 14.51 -21.67
CA ALA A 387 8.09 15.46 -20.66
C ALA A 387 7.93 14.86 -19.26
N LEU A 388 8.92 15.14 -18.39
CA LEU A 388 8.89 14.73 -16.99
C LEU A 388 8.30 15.86 -16.14
N HIS A 389 7.28 15.51 -15.36
CA HIS A 389 6.56 16.43 -14.49
C HIS A 389 6.59 15.91 -13.05
N ILE A 390 6.62 16.85 -12.10
CA ILE A 390 6.53 16.57 -10.66
C ILE A 390 5.13 16.95 -10.19
N TYR A 391 4.43 15.99 -9.59
CA TYR A 391 3.05 16.14 -9.18
C TYR A 391 2.91 16.21 -7.67
N SER A 392 1.94 17.01 -7.23
CA SER A 392 1.43 16.94 -5.87
C SER A 392 0.71 15.61 -5.65
N THR A 393 0.89 15.06 -4.47
CA THR A 393 0.29 13.80 -4.04
C THR A 393 -0.44 13.99 -2.72
N LEU A 394 -1.46 13.17 -2.50
CA LEU A 394 -2.06 12.98 -1.20
C LEU A 394 -1.60 11.64 -0.66
N ASN A 395 -1.04 11.63 0.55
CA ASN A 395 -0.36 10.47 1.11
C ASN A 395 -1.04 10.08 2.42
N ILE A 396 -1.39 8.82 2.55
CA ILE A 396 -1.93 8.22 3.78
C ILE A 396 -0.84 7.33 4.36
N MET A 397 -0.39 7.68 5.55
CA MET A 397 0.68 7.02 6.30
C MET A 397 0.06 6.21 7.44
N GLU A 398 0.08 4.89 7.32
CA GLU A 398 -0.55 3.96 8.24
C GLU A 398 0.52 3.27 9.08
N MET A 399 0.57 3.63 10.36
CA MET A 399 1.56 3.09 11.29
C MET A 399 1.04 1.79 11.89
N VAL A 400 1.76 0.69 11.68
CA VAL A 400 1.37 -0.64 12.14
C VAL A 400 2.57 -1.29 12.83
N TYR A 401 2.54 -1.25 14.17
CA TYR A 401 3.58 -1.73 15.07
C TYR A 401 4.97 -1.17 14.77
N ASP A 402 5.74 -1.84 13.90
CA ASP A 402 7.18 -1.60 13.67
C ASP A 402 7.50 -0.93 12.33
N ARG A 403 6.48 -0.52 11.57
CA ARG A 403 6.61 0.06 10.23
C ARG A 403 5.47 0.99 9.87
N VAL A 404 5.71 1.80 8.83
CA VAL A 404 4.69 2.64 8.22
C VAL A 404 4.41 2.14 6.81
N TYR A 405 3.14 1.97 6.51
CA TYR A 405 2.66 1.71 5.17
C TYR A 405 2.25 3.03 4.50
N LEU A 406 2.56 3.19 3.23
CA LEU A 406 2.19 4.37 2.43
C LEU A 406 1.17 3.99 1.37
N MET A 407 0.02 4.66 1.39
CA MET A 407 -0.86 4.75 0.24
C MET A 407 -0.74 6.14 -0.38
N GLN A 408 -0.28 6.20 -1.64
CA GLN A 408 -0.14 7.46 -2.37
C GLN A 408 -1.28 7.60 -3.39
N ILE A 409 -2.08 8.64 -3.19
CA ILE A 409 -3.23 8.97 -4.02
C ILE A 409 -2.80 9.99 -5.08
N GLN A 410 -2.97 9.59 -6.33
CA GLN A 410 -2.72 10.43 -7.48
C GLN A 410 -3.98 11.23 -7.83
N ARG A 411 -3.79 12.50 -8.19
CA ARG A 411 -4.86 13.28 -8.80
C ARG A 411 -5.17 12.73 -10.19
N GLY A 412 -6.43 12.42 -10.45
CA GLY A 412 -6.93 12.05 -11.77
C GLY A 412 -6.71 13.21 -12.74
N PHE A 413 -5.98 12.95 -13.82
CA PHE A 413 -5.69 13.97 -14.82
C PHE A 413 -6.79 14.00 -15.87
N ASN A 414 -7.56 15.08 -15.92
CA ASN A 414 -8.39 15.39 -17.09
C ASN A 414 -7.57 16.13 -18.17
N GLU A 415 -6.51 16.85 -17.76
CA GLU A 415 -5.52 17.53 -18.60
C GLU A 415 -4.15 17.45 -17.90
N VAL A 416 -3.03 17.57 -18.64
CA VAL A 416 -1.67 17.58 -18.07
C VAL A 416 -1.43 18.91 -17.33
N PRO A 417 -1.18 18.91 -16.01
CA PRO A 417 -0.89 20.14 -15.26
C PRO A 417 0.36 20.86 -15.75
N LYS A 418 0.27 22.18 -15.90
CA LYS A 418 1.31 23.06 -16.48
C LYS A 418 2.33 23.56 -15.45
N ASN A 419 2.77 22.69 -14.53
CA ASN A 419 3.68 23.07 -13.44
C ASN A 419 5.12 23.28 -13.91
#